data_AF-A0A950QYU2-F1
#
_entry.id   AF-A0A950QYU2-F1
#
_cell.length_a   1.000
_cell.length_b   1.000
_cell.length_c   1.000
_cell.angle_alpha   90.00
_cell.angle_beta   90.00
_cell.angle_gamma   90.00
#
_symmetry.space_group_name_H-M   'P 1'
#
loop_
_entity.id
_entity.type
_entity.pdbx_description
1 polymer ?
#
loop_
_entity_poly.entity_id
_entity_poly.type
_entity_poly.pdbx_seq_one_letter_code
_entity_poly.pdbx_strand_id
1 'polypeptide(L)' 'MRIRVTDILELLGAGARFEEILQDYPYLERDDIFAAIQYAARQ' A
#
# COMPACT_ATOMS: atom_id res chain seq x y z
N MET A 1 11.89 2.71 8.39
CA MET A 1 12.00 2.13 7.03
C MET A 1 11.08 2.90 6.10
N ARG A 2 11.29 2.88 4.77
CA ARG A 2 10.44 3.57 3.80
C ARG A 2 10.04 2.58 2.70
N ILE A 3 8.73 2.40 2.52
CA ILE A 3 8.13 1.69 1.39
C ILE A 3 7.74 2.72 0.32
N ARG A 4 7.81 2.34 -0.97
CA ARG A 4 7.37 3.21 -2.07
C ARG A 4 5.91 2.94 -2.39
N VAL A 5 5.24 3.95 -2.97
CA VAL A 5 3.87 3.80 -3.49
C VAL A 5 3.77 2.65 -4.49
N THR A 6 4.78 2.48 -5.34
CA THR A 6 4.85 1.35 -6.29
C THR A 6 4.83 0.00 -5.59
N ASP A 7 5.57 -0.15 -4.49
CA ASP A 7 5.69 -1.43 -3.79
C ASP A 7 4.34 -1.79 -3.13
N ILE A 8 3.62 -0.80 -2.59
CA ILE A 8 2.26 -0.99 -2.06
C ILE A 8 1.33 -1.48 -3.19
N LEU A 9 1.37 -0.85 -4.36
CA LEU A 9 0.53 -1.21 -5.49
C LEU A 9 0.87 -2.59 -6.06
N GLU A 10 2.14 -2.99 -6.07
CA GLU A 10 2.57 -4.33 -6.46
C GLU A 10 2.05 -5.40 -5.50
N LEU A 11 2.12 -5.18 -4.19
CA LEU A 11 1.56 -6.09 -3.19
C LEU A 11 0.05 -6.26 -3.36
N LEU A 12 -0.66 -5.15 -3.56
CA LEU A 12 -2.09 -5.17 -3.85
C LEU A 12 -2.41 -5.90 -5.15
N GLY A 13 -1.62 -5.67 -6.20
CA GLY A 13 -1.74 -6.35 -7.50
C GLY A 13 -1.45 -7.85 -7.41
N ALA A 14 -0.59 -8.26 -6.48
CA ALA A 14 -0.32 -9.67 -6.15
C ALA A 14 -1.41 -10.31 -5.27
N GLY A 15 -2.42 -9.56 -4.84
CA GLY A 15 -3.56 -10.05 -4.06
C GLY A 15 -3.37 -9.99 -2.55
N ALA A 16 -2.36 -9.27 -2.05
CA ALA A 16 -2.18 -9.07 -0.61
C ALA A 16 -3.36 -8.30 0.00
N ARG A 17 -3.82 -8.71 1.17
CA ARG A 17 -4.89 -8.02 1.91
C ARG A 17 -4.32 -6.82 2.65
N PHE A 18 -5.19 -5.85 2.93
CA PHE A 18 -4.77 -4.63 3.62
C PHE A 18 -4.29 -4.94 5.04
N GLU A 19 -4.93 -5.88 5.74
CA GLU A 19 -4.47 -6.27 7.08
C GLU A 19 -3.06 -6.86 7.06
N GLU A 20 -2.73 -7.67 6.05
CA GLU A 20 -1.41 -8.30 5.91
C GLU A 20 -0.32 -7.25 5.67
N ILE A 21 -0.59 -6.31 4.76
CA ILE A 21 0.33 -5.19 4.49
C ILE A 21 0.55 -4.34 5.76
N LEU A 22 -0.51 -4.03 6.52
CA LEU A 22 -0.38 -3.24 7.75
C LEU A 22 0.33 -4.00 8.89
N GLN A 23 0.25 -5.32 8.91
CA GLN A 23 1.01 -6.15 9.84
C GLN A 23 2.50 -6.19 9.51
N ASP A 24 2.84 -6.34 8.22
CA ASP A 24 4.22 -6.39 7.74
C ASP A 24 4.90 -5.01 7.78
N TYR A 25 4.11 -3.94 7.63
CA TYR A 25 4.55 -2.56 7.65
C TYR A 25 3.82 -1.77 8.76
N PRO A 26 4.19 -1.94 10.05
CA PRO A 26 3.48 -1.35 11.19
C PRO A 26 3.58 0.19 11.28
N TYR A 27 4.36 0.80 10.39
CA TYR A 27 4.46 2.26 10.23
C TYR A 27 3.53 2.80 9.14
N LEU A 28 2.85 1.91 8.42
CA LEU A 28 1.88 2.27 7.38
C LEU A 28 0.51 2.38 8.04
N GLU A 29 -0.25 3.39 7.65
CA GLU A 29 -1.66 3.51 8.01
C GLU A 29 -2.55 3.07 6.86
N ARG A 30 -3.79 2.69 7.17
CA ARG A 30 -4.76 2.29 6.13
C ARG A 30 -4.98 3.43 5.11
N ASP A 31 -4.89 4.68 5.55
CA ASP A 31 -5.03 5.85 4.69
C ASP A 31 -3.88 6.01 3.69
N ASP A 32 -2.67 5.53 4.01
CA ASP A 32 -1.54 5.52 3.08
C ASP A 32 -1.80 4.57 1.91
N ILE A 33 -2.44 3.42 2.17
CA ILE A 33 -2.84 2.45 1.13
C ILE A 33 -3.88 3.11 0.21
N PHE A 34 -4.88 3.78 0.77
CA PHE A 34 -5.86 4.51 -0.03
C PHE A 34 -5.23 5.65 -0.83
N ALA A 35 -4.28 6.37 -0.25
CA ALA A 35 -3.54 7.43 -0.94
C ALA A 35 -2.73 6.86 -2.12
N ALA A 36 -2.08 5.71 -1.94
CA ALA A 36 -1.35 5.01 -3.01
C ALA A 36 -2.28 4.62 -4.18
N ILE A 37 -3.44 4.05 -3.88
CA ILE A 37 -4.45 3.68 -4.91
C ILE A 37 -4.95 4.94 -5.63
N GLN A 38 -5.29 6.00 -4.89
CA GLN A 38 -5.73 7.27 -5.48
C GLN A 38 -4.66 7.92 -6.34
N TYR A 39 -3.40 7.84 -5.93
CA TYR A 39 -2.27 8.32 -6.71
C TYR A 39 -2.16 7.56 -8.04
N ALA A 40 -2.27 6.23 -8.00
CA ALA A 40 -2.25 5.39 -9.19
C ALA A 40 -3.43 5.67 -10.13
N ALA A 41 -4.63 5.96 -9.59
CA ALA A 41 -5.81 6.28 -10.38
C ALA A 41 -5.76 7.67 -11.05
N ARG A 42 -4.87 8.56 -10.61
CA ARG A 42 -4.67 9.91 -11.16
C ARG A 42 -3.48 9.99 -12.14
N GLN A 43 -2.72 8.91 -12.29
CA GLN A 43 -1.62 8.76 -13.25
C GLN A 43 -2.14 8.13 -14.53
#